data_AF-A0A7J4PF70-F1
#
_entry.id   AF-A0A7J4PF70-F1
#
_cell.length_a   1.000
_cell.length_b   1.000
_cell.length_c   1.000
_cell.angle_alpha   90.00
_cell.angle_beta   90.00
_cell.angle_gamma   90.00
#
_symmetry.space_group_name_H-M   'P 1'
#
loop_
_entity.id
_entity.type
_entity.pdbx_description
1 polymer ?
#
loop_
_entity_poly.entity_id
_entity_poly.type
_entity_poly.pdbx_seq_one_letter_code
_entity_poly.pdbx_strand_id
1 'polypeptide(L)'
;MVTVESDTFWKKYYLNFRDVASPLRTPALFEWLYDNYTYLHLSCVSPSIVSRLADLKTCMCIVDVAVDDSCDFASLIEKNGGEKFSYEMLSLLYNTDKVASGVYTSSYPGSCNNMYVKITFDIFSDLLDTRIISLPRYYDFRGEFFLAMRNVAKSMEFSYLLNKNRVIYPFPCVVQNRSASTMVAVHSILDLMSSENFDTSELGKAIAFFKMADVVAMLSNTVNTWKREIIERDYSSPVISLALEKKLIEFSDFEKINAENMEENLSPLSKIIEDELNKAILSMKEFAENYEIKSFDTSKFIGNYSKVREHFKVREAYWINA
;
A
#
# COMPACT_ATOMS: atom_id res chain seq x y z
N MET A 1 -16.75 17.18 -31.90
CA MET A 1 -16.25 17.18 -30.52
C MET A 1 -15.07 16.23 -30.49
N VAL A 2 -13.86 16.77 -30.38
CA VAL A 2 -12.65 15.96 -30.20
C VAL A 2 -12.64 15.54 -28.75
N THR A 3 -12.85 14.26 -28.48
CA THR A 3 -12.57 13.64 -27.18
C THR A 3 -11.07 13.69 -26.97
N VAL A 4 -10.58 14.75 -26.33
CA VAL A 4 -9.27 14.71 -25.69
C VAL A 4 -9.45 13.82 -24.48
N GLU A 5 -9.20 12.52 -24.63
CA GLU A 5 -8.87 11.70 -23.47
C GLU A 5 -7.71 12.41 -22.77
N SER A 6 -7.95 13.01 -21.62
CA SER A 6 -6.86 13.53 -20.82
C SER A 6 -6.05 12.32 -20.37
N ASP A 7 -4.92 12.06 -21.04
CA ASP A 7 -3.98 11.03 -20.63
C ASP A 7 -3.58 11.29 -19.17
N THR A 8 -4.12 10.48 -18.26
CA THR A 8 -3.78 10.54 -16.84
C THR A 8 -2.30 10.20 -16.68
N PHE A 9 -1.64 10.86 -15.74
CA PHE A 9 -0.20 10.73 -15.58
C PHE A 9 0.21 9.32 -15.15
N TRP A 10 -0.63 8.64 -14.37
CA TRP A 10 -0.38 7.25 -13.98
C TRP A 10 -0.28 6.32 -15.20
N LYS A 11 -1.04 6.56 -16.28
CA LYS A 11 -0.95 5.75 -17.51
C LYS A 11 0.43 5.88 -18.14
N LYS A 12 1.00 7.09 -18.16
CA LYS A 12 2.36 7.33 -18.67
C LYS A 12 3.41 6.59 -17.85
N TYR A 13 3.31 6.60 -16.52
CA TYR A 13 4.22 5.85 -15.67
C TYR A 13 4.05 4.34 -15.83
N TYR A 14 2.81 3.86 -15.93
CA TYR A 14 2.54 2.45 -16.17
C TYR A 14 3.15 1.96 -17.49
N LEU A 15 3.11 2.76 -18.56
CA LEU A 15 3.74 2.40 -19.83
C LEU A 15 5.24 2.11 -19.71
N ASN A 16 5.94 2.80 -18.81
CA ASN A 16 7.35 2.53 -18.52
C ASN A 16 7.51 1.31 -17.59
N PHE A 17 6.61 1.13 -16.63
CA PHE A 17 6.68 0.05 -15.64
C PHE A 17 6.28 -1.32 -16.20
N ARG A 18 5.35 -1.39 -17.16
CA ARG A 18 4.71 -2.64 -17.63
C ARG A 18 5.69 -3.71 -18.09
N ASP A 19 6.86 -3.32 -18.62
CA ASP A 19 7.84 -4.25 -19.19
C ASP A 19 8.66 -4.97 -18.09
N VAL A 20 8.66 -4.42 -16.87
CA VAL A 20 9.33 -4.99 -15.70
C VAL A 20 8.36 -5.49 -14.63
N ALA A 21 7.11 -5.02 -14.65
CA ALA A 21 6.05 -5.38 -13.71
C ALA A 21 5.83 -6.90 -13.60
N SER A 22 5.39 -7.37 -12.43
CA SER A 22 4.90 -8.74 -12.32
C SER A 22 3.62 -8.93 -13.17
N PRO A 23 3.32 -10.16 -13.63
CA PRO A 23 2.12 -10.44 -14.43
C PRO A 23 0.80 -10.03 -13.74
N LEU A 24 0.83 -9.91 -12.41
CA LEU A 24 -0.29 -9.51 -11.57
C LEU A 24 -0.63 -8.01 -11.67
N ARG A 25 0.27 -7.17 -12.16
CA ARG A 25 0.09 -5.70 -12.21
C ARG A 25 -0.42 -5.27 -13.59
N THR A 26 -1.68 -5.58 -13.86
CA THR A 26 -2.36 -5.18 -15.11
C THR A 26 -2.81 -3.72 -15.08
N PRO A 27 -3.08 -3.08 -16.23
CA PRO A 27 -3.61 -1.70 -16.25
C PRO A 27 -4.90 -1.56 -15.46
N ALA A 28 -5.75 -2.59 -15.49
CA ALA A 28 -7.05 -2.60 -14.84
C ALA A 28 -6.95 -2.45 -13.32
N LEU A 29 -5.86 -2.93 -12.69
CA LEU A 29 -5.58 -2.68 -11.28
C LEU A 29 -5.43 -1.17 -11.01
N PHE A 30 -4.68 -0.46 -11.85
CA PHE A 30 -4.43 0.96 -11.67
C PHE A 30 -5.62 1.84 -12.05
N GLU A 31 -6.44 1.41 -13.02
CA GLU A 31 -7.74 2.02 -13.29
C GLU A 31 -8.66 1.92 -12.07
N TRP A 32 -8.76 0.71 -11.49
CA TRP A 32 -9.53 0.50 -10.27
C TRP A 32 -8.99 1.38 -9.13
N LEU A 33 -7.68 1.46 -8.92
CA LEU A 33 -7.09 2.32 -7.88
C LEU A 33 -7.43 3.81 -8.12
N TYR A 34 -7.26 4.29 -9.36
CA TYR A 34 -7.59 5.66 -9.74
C TYR A 34 -9.06 5.99 -9.42
N ASP A 35 -9.99 5.12 -9.83
CA ASP A 35 -11.42 5.30 -9.58
C ASP A 35 -11.74 5.34 -8.09
N ASN A 36 -11.10 4.48 -7.28
CA ASN A 36 -11.26 4.52 -5.83
C ASN A 36 -10.70 5.83 -5.23
N TYR A 37 -9.56 6.31 -5.71
CA TYR A 37 -8.95 7.56 -5.22
C TYR A 37 -9.73 8.83 -5.58
N THR A 38 -10.68 8.77 -6.53
CA THR A 38 -11.59 9.90 -6.79
C THR A 38 -12.53 10.20 -5.63
N TYR A 39 -12.78 9.25 -4.73
CA TYR A 39 -13.62 9.46 -3.55
C TYR A 39 -12.90 9.14 -2.23
N LEU A 40 -11.78 8.42 -2.25
CA LEU A 40 -10.89 8.22 -1.11
C LEU A 40 -9.98 9.44 -0.91
N HIS A 41 -10.57 10.56 -0.52
CA HIS A 41 -9.85 11.76 -0.13
C HIS A 41 -10.48 12.44 1.09
N LEU A 42 -9.70 13.23 1.82
CA LEU A 42 -10.19 14.05 2.93
C LEU A 42 -11.21 15.09 2.43
N SER A 43 -12.22 15.38 3.25
CA SER A 43 -13.27 16.36 2.89
C SER A 43 -12.77 17.81 2.85
N CYS A 44 -11.57 18.07 3.38
CA CYS A 44 -10.91 19.37 3.33
C CYS A 44 -10.19 19.64 2.00
N VAL A 45 -10.13 18.65 1.11
CA VAL A 45 -9.59 18.79 -0.25
C VAL A 45 -10.61 19.49 -1.13
N SER A 46 -10.16 20.50 -1.88
CA SER A 46 -11.00 21.16 -2.88
C SER A 46 -11.44 20.18 -3.98
N PRO A 47 -12.73 20.15 -4.37
CA PRO A 47 -13.18 19.32 -5.49
C PRO A 47 -12.38 19.53 -6.78
N SER A 48 -11.82 20.73 -7.00
CA SER A 48 -11.04 21.06 -8.20
C SER A 48 -9.71 20.31 -8.32
N ILE A 49 -9.15 19.78 -7.23
CA ILE A 49 -7.87 19.06 -7.23
C ILE A 49 -8.03 17.54 -7.12
N VAL A 50 -9.26 17.04 -6.91
CA VAL A 50 -9.52 15.61 -6.65
C VAL A 50 -9.02 14.70 -7.77
N SER A 51 -9.25 15.02 -9.05
CA SER A 51 -8.76 14.19 -10.16
C SER A 51 -7.24 14.15 -10.22
N ARG A 52 -6.57 15.30 -10.03
CA ARG A 52 -5.10 15.36 -9.95
C ARG A 52 -4.57 14.54 -8.78
N LEU A 53 -5.26 14.57 -7.64
CA LEU A 53 -4.86 13.85 -6.44
C LEU A 53 -5.05 12.33 -6.60
N ALA A 54 -6.15 11.90 -7.22
CA ALA A 54 -6.35 10.50 -7.59
C ALA A 54 -5.25 9.99 -8.51
N ASP A 55 -4.85 10.81 -9.50
CA ASP A 55 -3.74 10.50 -10.39
C ASP A 55 -2.41 10.34 -9.62
N LEU A 56 -2.09 11.27 -8.72
CA LEU A 56 -0.87 11.21 -7.89
C LEU A 56 -0.83 9.99 -6.96
N LYS A 57 -1.96 9.67 -6.31
CA LYS A 57 -2.08 8.48 -5.46
C LYS A 57 -1.89 7.20 -6.28
N THR A 58 -2.44 7.17 -7.49
CA THR A 58 -2.25 6.02 -8.41
C THR A 58 -0.80 5.89 -8.86
N CYS A 59 -0.13 7.00 -9.20
CA CYS A 59 1.31 7.01 -9.48
C CYS A 59 2.13 6.47 -8.30
N MET A 60 1.77 6.86 -7.07
CA MET A 60 2.48 6.37 -5.89
C MET A 60 2.24 4.88 -5.67
N CYS A 61 1.03 4.38 -5.94
CA CYS A 61 0.76 2.95 -5.93
C CYS A 61 1.57 2.16 -6.96
N ILE A 62 1.97 2.73 -8.10
CA ILE A 62 2.90 2.06 -9.02
C ILE A 62 4.24 1.81 -8.34
N VAL A 63 4.76 2.79 -7.60
CA VAL A 63 6.02 2.65 -6.84
C VAL A 63 5.85 1.64 -5.70
N ASP A 64 4.74 1.73 -4.97
CA ASP A 64 4.38 0.83 -3.88
C ASP A 64 4.36 -0.63 -4.32
N VAL A 65 3.57 -0.97 -5.35
CA VAL A 65 3.51 -2.36 -5.83
C VAL A 65 4.84 -2.82 -6.43
N ALA A 66 5.65 -1.90 -6.98
CA ALA A 66 6.97 -2.24 -7.48
C ALA A 66 7.90 -2.70 -6.35
N VAL A 67 7.87 -2.02 -5.21
CA VAL A 67 8.65 -2.38 -4.02
C VAL A 67 8.05 -3.60 -3.30
N ASP A 68 6.73 -3.70 -3.22
CA ASP A 68 5.99 -4.87 -2.70
C ASP A 68 6.40 -6.16 -3.44
N ASP A 69 6.34 -6.13 -4.78
CA ASP A 69 6.74 -7.27 -5.62
C ASP A 69 8.23 -7.64 -5.40
N SER A 70 9.09 -6.65 -5.11
CA SER A 70 10.50 -6.90 -4.80
C SER A 70 10.75 -7.51 -3.42
N CYS A 71 9.70 -7.59 -2.58
CA CYS A 71 9.75 -8.16 -1.24
C CYS A 71 9.00 -9.50 -1.15
N ASP A 72 7.90 -9.66 -1.90
CA ASP A 72 7.01 -10.81 -1.74
C ASP A 72 7.03 -11.77 -2.95
N PHE A 73 7.47 -11.35 -4.14
CA PHE A 73 7.43 -12.22 -5.33
C PHE A 73 8.77 -12.93 -5.59
N ALA A 74 8.91 -14.15 -5.03
CA ALA A 74 10.16 -14.91 -5.02
C ALA A 74 10.88 -15.05 -6.38
N SER A 75 10.15 -15.33 -7.46
CA SER A 75 10.73 -15.48 -8.80
C SER A 75 11.29 -14.18 -9.35
N LEU A 76 10.62 -13.05 -9.06
CA LEU A 76 11.09 -11.72 -9.42
C LEU A 76 12.34 -11.35 -8.62
N ILE A 77 12.37 -11.66 -7.33
CA ILE A 77 13.52 -11.44 -6.45
C ILE A 77 14.74 -12.19 -6.99
N GLU A 78 14.61 -13.48 -7.28
CA GLU A 78 15.70 -14.30 -7.83
C GLU A 78 16.22 -13.74 -9.16
N LYS A 79 15.31 -13.46 -10.11
CA LYS A 79 15.65 -12.92 -11.44
C LYS A 79 16.41 -11.59 -11.37
N ASN A 80 16.16 -10.77 -10.35
CA ASN A 80 16.67 -9.41 -10.26
C ASN A 80 17.90 -9.25 -9.36
N GLY A 81 18.44 -10.34 -8.80
CA GLY A 81 19.68 -10.32 -8.00
C GLY A 81 19.49 -10.62 -6.52
N GLY A 82 18.36 -11.22 -6.15
CA GLY A 82 18.10 -11.73 -4.81
C GLY A 82 17.94 -10.63 -3.77
N GLU A 83 18.47 -10.88 -2.57
CA GLU A 83 18.38 -9.98 -1.41
C GLU A 83 18.87 -8.56 -1.66
N LYS A 84 19.93 -8.38 -2.46
CA LYS A 84 20.43 -7.04 -2.81
C LYS A 84 19.41 -6.22 -3.59
N PHE A 85 18.60 -6.87 -4.42
CA PHE A 85 17.53 -6.21 -5.17
C PHE A 85 16.42 -5.75 -4.23
N SER A 86 15.92 -6.63 -3.36
CA SER A 86 14.89 -6.29 -2.36
C SER A 86 15.31 -5.11 -1.48
N TYR A 87 16.53 -5.12 -0.95
CA TYR A 87 17.00 -4.01 -0.10
C TYR A 87 17.28 -2.73 -0.86
N GLU A 88 17.69 -2.77 -2.13
CA GLU A 88 17.80 -1.56 -2.94
C GLU A 88 16.43 -0.92 -3.16
N MET A 89 15.41 -1.72 -3.48
CA MET A 89 14.04 -1.25 -3.67
C MET A 89 13.45 -0.66 -2.37
N LEU A 90 13.66 -1.33 -1.24
CA LEU A 90 13.30 -0.81 0.09
C LEU A 90 14.04 0.50 0.41
N SER A 91 15.30 0.62 0.01
CA SER A 91 16.13 1.79 0.25
C SER A 91 15.55 3.05 -0.41
N LEU A 92 14.88 2.92 -1.55
CA LEU A 92 14.16 4.02 -2.20
C LEU A 92 13.13 4.64 -1.24
N LEU A 93 12.28 3.81 -0.63
CA LEU A 93 11.24 4.29 0.29
C LEU A 93 11.84 4.79 1.61
N TYR A 94 12.82 4.07 2.16
CA TYR A 94 13.51 4.48 3.39
C TYR A 94 14.18 5.86 3.29
N ASN A 95 14.71 6.17 2.10
CA ASN A 95 15.43 7.39 1.79
C ASN A 95 14.62 8.33 0.89
N THR A 96 13.28 8.32 0.99
CA THR A 96 12.40 9.20 0.20
C THR A 96 12.85 10.67 0.27
N ASP A 97 13.33 11.14 1.42
CA ASP A 97 13.86 12.49 1.59
C ASP A 97 15.11 12.78 0.75
N LYS A 98 16.00 11.79 0.60
CA LYS A 98 17.21 11.89 -0.25
C LYS A 98 16.87 11.77 -1.73
N VAL A 99 15.89 10.94 -2.08
CA VAL A 99 15.39 10.84 -3.46
C VAL A 99 14.78 12.18 -3.86
N ALA A 100 13.90 12.74 -3.02
CA ALA A 100 13.25 14.02 -3.26
C ALA A 100 14.21 15.22 -3.32
N SER A 101 15.41 15.12 -2.73
CA SER A 101 16.44 16.16 -2.79
C SER A 101 17.50 15.91 -3.86
N GLY A 102 17.38 14.83 -4.64
CA GLY A 102 18.32 14.50 -5.72
C GLY A 102 19.71 14.05 -5.25
N VAL A 103 19.88 13.73 -3.96
CA VAL A 103 21.15 13.29 -3.37
C VAL A 103 21.19 11.81 -3.02
N TYR A 104 20.14 11.05 -3.39
CA TYR A 104 20.10 9.62 -3.19
C TYR A 104 21.25 8.93 -3.93
N THR A 105 21.96 8.06 -3.22
CA THR A 105 22.98 7.17 -3.76
C THR A 105 22.55 5.74 -3.51
N SER A 106 22.57 4.91 -4.56
CA SER A 106 22.30 3.48 -4.45
C SER A 106 23.15 2.84 -3.35
N SER A 107 22.55 1.92 -2.60
CA SER A 107 23.21 1.20 -1.51
C SER A 107 24.10 0.07 -2.05
N TYR A 108 23.89 -0.34 -3.31
CA TYR A 108 24.61 -1.43 -3.95
C TYR A 108 25.19 -0.98 -5.31
N PRO A 109 26.51 -0.71 -5.39
CA PRO A 109 27.19 -0.37 -6.63
C PRO A 109 26.94 -1.48 -7.68
N GLY A 110 26.14 -1.19 -8.71
CA GLY A 110 25.72 -2.14 -9.74
C GLY A 110 24.21 -2.37 -9.82
N SER A 111 23.43 -2.00 -8.80
CA SER A 111 21.96 -2.04 -8.87
C SER A 111 21.39 -1.13 -9.97
N CYS A 112 22.11 -0.08 -10.35
CA CYS A 112 21.75 0.81 -11.46
C CYS A 112 21.70 0.10 -12.83
N ASN A 113 22.29 -1.10 -12.96
CA ASN A 113 22.18 -1.93 -14.16
C ASN A 113 20.89 -2.76 -14.18
N ASN A 114 20.22 -2.89 -13.03
CA ASN A 114 18.94 -3.56 -12.94
C ASN A 114 17.84 -2.62 -13.48
N MET A 115 17.18 -3.04 -14.57
CA MET A 115 16.16 -2.23 -15.24
C MET A 115 14.93 -1.98 -14.34
N TYR A 116 14.56 -2.94 -13.49
CA TYR A 116 13.44 -2.80 -12.56
C TYR A 116 13.70 -1.69 -11.54
N VAL A 117 14.89 -1.69 -10.93
CA VAL A 117 15.34 -0.65 -9.99
C VAL A 117 15.38 0.70 -10.69
N LYS A 118 15.99 0.76 -11.88
CA LYS A 118 16.13 2.00 -12.64
C LYS A 118 14.77 2.61 -12.99
N ILE A 119 13.86 1.84 -13.56
CA ILE A 119 12.53 2.33 -13.95
C ILE A 119 11.75 2.81 -12.71
N THR A 120 11.81 2.05 -11.61
CA THR A 120 11.12 2.44 -10.38
C THR A 120 11.70 3.73 -9.81
N PHE A 121 13.03 3.88 -9.78
CA PHE A 121 13.70 5.10 -9.36
C PHE A 121 13.35 6.30 -10.26
N ASP A 122 13.36 6.12 -11.57
CA ASP A 122 13.03 7.18 -12.54
C ASP A 122 11.59 7.67 -12.34
N ILE A 123 10.63 6.76 -12.15
CA ILE A 123 9.23 7.10 -11.82
C ILE A 123 9.16 7.83 -10.47
N PHE A 124 9.78 7.28 -9.44
CA PHE A 124 9.65 7.80 -8.08
C PHE A 124 10.32 9.17 -7.91
N SER A 125 11.51 9.35 -8.48
CA SER A 125 12.23 10.62 -8.45
C SER A 125 11.47 11.71 -9.20
N ASP A 126 10.97 11.44 -10.42
CA ASP A 126 10.15 12.38 -11.18
C ASP A 126 8.86 12.75 -10.43
N LEU A 127 8.20 11.76 -9.81
CA LEU A 127 6.97 11.97 -9.03
C LEU A 127 7.21 12.91 -7.84
N LEU A 128 8.32 12.71 -7.12
CA LEU A 128 8.68 13.54 -5.98
C LEU A 128 9.10 14.96 -6.40
N ASP A 129 10.04 15.06 -7.35
CA ASP A 129 10.71 16.31 -7.74
C ASP A 129 9.87 17.22 -8.65
N THR A 130 8.89 16.67 -9.36
CA THR A 130 8.04 17.49 -10.25
C THR A 130 6.62 17.66 -9.74
N ARG A 131 6.05 16.63 -9.09
CA ARG A 131 4.62 16.63 -8.77
C ARG A 131 4.34 16.88 -7.31
N ILE A 132 4.92 16.10 -6.42
CA ILE A 132 4.63 16.19 -4.98
C ILE A 132 5.20 17.50 -4.40
N ILE A 133 6.41 17.89 -4.79
CA ILE A 133 6.98 19.17 -4.34
C ILE A 133 6.15 20.39 -4.75
N SER A 134 5.37 20.27 -5.83
CA SER A 134 4.51 21.35 -6.36
C SER A 134 3.16 21.46 -5.62
N LEU A 135 2.88 20.60 -4.65
CA LEU A 135 1.66 20.69 -3.86
C LEU A 135 1.70 21.93 -2.95
N PRO A 136 0.59 22.69 -2.81
CA PRO A 136 0.59 24.00 -2.15
C PRO A 136 1.21 24.00 -0.76
N ARG A 137 1.03 22.91 -0.01
CA ARG A 137 1.50 22.76 1.37
C ARG A 137 2.52 21.64 1.52
N TYR A 138 3.28 21.33 0.48
CA TYR A 138 4.35 20.33 0.54
C TYR A 138 5.29 20.57 1.74
N TYR A 139 5.77 21.80 1.91
CA TYR A 139 6.73 22.12 2.97
C TYR A 139 6.18 22.00 4.39
N ASP A 140 4.86 22.17 4.55
CA ASP A 140 4.19 22.03 5.86
C ASP A 140 4.17 20.57 6.32
N PHE A 141 4.05 19.61 5.39
CA PHE A 141 3.77 18.21 5.71
C PHE A 141 4.85 17.22 5.22
N ARG A 142 5.90 17.67 4.54
CA ARG A 142 6.95 16.78 3.99
C ARG A 142 7.60 15.87 5.02
N GLY A 143 7.76 16.33 6.27
CA GLY A 143 8.33 15.53 7.34
C GLY A 143 7.48 14.30 7.66
N GLU A 144 6.16 14.50 7.80
CA GLU A 144 5.20 13.41 8.01
C GLU A 144 5.11 12.51 6.80
N PHE A 145 5.15 13.06 5.59
CA PHE A 145 5.17 12.28 4.36
C PHE A 145 6.37 11.33 4.31
N PHE A 146 7.59 11.83 4.56
CA PHE A 146 8.79 10.99 4.60
C PHE A 146 8.73 9.93 5.71
N LEU A 147 8.18 10.27 6.88
CA LEU A 147 7.99 9.31 7.95
C LEU A 147 6.98 8.21 7.56
N ALA A 148 5.87 8.58 6.92
CA ALA A 148 4.87 7.63 6.43
C ALA A 148 5.47 6.68 5.38
N MET A 149 6.26 7.19 4.42
CA MET A 149 6.96 6.37 3.42
C MET A 149 7.94 5.38 4.07
N ARG A 150 8.65 5.77 5.13
CA ARG A 150 9.50 4.83 5.90
C ARG A 150 8.68 3.75 6.60
N ASN A 151 7.44 4.03 7.01
CA ASN A 151 6.58 3.01 7.60
C ASN A 151 6.09 2.01 6.55
N VAL A 152 5.80 2.47 5.32
CA VAL A 152 5.54 1.57 4.18
C VAL A 152 6.74 0.66 3.95
N ALA A 153 7.96 1.22 3.89
CA ALA A 153 9.19 0.45 3.73
C ALA A 153 9.36 -0.62 4.83
N LYS A 154 9.15 -0.24 6.10
CA LYS A 154 9.22 -1.18 7.24
C LYS A 154 8.21 -2.32 7.12
N SER A 155 7.00 -2.01 6.66
CA SER A 155 5.95 -3.00 6.44
C SER A 155 6.35 -4.02 5.38
N MET A 156 6.89 -3.57 4.26
CA MET A 156 7.37 -4.44 3.19
C MET A 156 8.60 -5.25 3.60
N GLU A 157 9.55 -4.63 4.32
CA GLU A 157 10.72 -5.34 4.88
C GLU A 157 10.31 -6.43 5.87
N PHE A 158 9.32 -6.16 6.75
CA PHE A 158 8.77 -7.15 7.64
C PHE A 158 8.20 -8.36 6.87
N SER A 159 7.49 -8.08 5.79
CA SER A 159 6.90 -9.09 4.90
C SER A 159 7.98 -9.96 4.25
N TYR A 160 8.99 -9.32 3.65
CA TYR A 160 10.16 -9.98 3.09
C TYR A 160 10.85 -10.90 4.10
N LEU A 161 11.12 -10.41 5.31
CA LEU A 161 11.82 -11.18 6.35
C LEU A 161 10.99 -12.36 6.84
N LEU A 162 9.68 -12.19 7.00
CA LEU A 162 8.77 -13.26 7.41
C LEU A 162 8.72 -14.34 6.32
N ASN A 163 8.54 -13.94 5.06
CA ASN A 163 8.48 -14.83 3.91
C ASN A 163 9.80 -15.60 3.68
N LYS A 164 10.93 -14.91 3.79
CA LYS A 164 12.28 -15.49 3.64
C LYS A 164 12.61 -16.46 4.77
N ASN A 165 12.45 -16.04 6.02
CA ASN A 165 12.94 -16.79 7.17
C ASN A 165 11.97 -17.88 7.64
N ARG A 166 10.71 -17.86 7.15
CA ARG A 166 9.65 -18.79 7.57
C ARG A 166 9.51 -18.81 9.10
N VAL A 167 9.40 -17.62 9.70
CA VAL A 167 9.24 -17.44 11.14
C VAL A 167 7.78 -17.15 11.46
N ILE A 168 7.25 -17.83 12.48
CA ILE A 168 5.90 -17.60 12.97
C ILE A 168 5.94 -16.42 13.95
N TYR A 169 5.23 -15.35 13.61
CA TYR A 169 5.01 -14.21 14.51
C TYR A 169 3.61 -14.27 15.13
N PRO A 170 3.44 -13.77 16.37
CA PRO A 170 2.10 -13.57 16.92
C PRO A 170 1.26 -12.66 16.02
N PHE A 171 -0.01 -13.02 15.81
CA PHE A 171 -0.93 -12.29 14.93
C PHE A 171 -0.98 -10.77 15.18
N PRO A 172 -1.05 -10.27 16.43
CA PRO A 172 -1.02 -8.82 16.67
C PRO A 172 0.25 -8.13 16.16
N CYS A 173 1.39 -8.83 16.20
CA CYS A 173 2.65 -8.33 15.67
C CYS A 173 2.60 -8.22 14.14
N VAL A 174 2.03 -9.21 13.47
CA VAL A 174 1.84 -9.19 12.01
C VAL A 174 0.94 -8.03 11.59
N VAL A 175 -0.22 -7.87 12.24
CA VAL A 175 -1.15 -6.78 11.96
C VAL A 175 -0.49 -5.41 12.13
N GLN A 176 0.23 -5.22 13.23
CA GLN A 176 0.90 -3.94 13.54
C GLN A 176 1.99 -3.60 12.52
N ASN A 177 2.79 -4.58 12.09
CA ASN A 177 3.91 -4.31 11.18
C ASN A 177 3.48 -4.23 9.71
N ARG A 178 2.41 -4.94 9.31
CA ARG A 178 1.90 -4.94 7.92
C ARG A 178 0.99 -3.77 7.57
N SER A 179 0.45 -3.04 8.55
CA SER A 179 -0.67 -2.12 8.30
C SER A 179 -0.37 -1.04 7.25
N ALA A 180 0.87 -0.51 7.25
CA ALA A 180 1.25 0.61 6.41
C ALA A 180 1.35 0.26 4.91
N SER A 181 1.33 -1.02 4.51
CA SER A 181 1.43 -1.43 3.09
C SER A 181 0.29 -0.93 2.20
N THR A 182 -0.85 -0.56 2.78
CA THR A 182 -1.99 -0.01 2.02
C THR A 182 -1.91 1.50 1.80
N MET A 183 -0.85 2.14 2.30
CA MET A 183 -0.52 3.53 2.00
C MET A 183 -1.57 4.58 2.40
N VAL A 184 -2.55 4.25 3.25
CA VAL A 184 -3.63 5.18 3.62
C VAL A 184 -3.08 6.44 4.27
N ALA A 185 -2.11 6.31 5.18
CA ALA A 185 -1.47 7.46 5.80
C ALA A 185 -0.73 8.34 4.78
N VAL A 186 0.00 7.73 3.84
CA VAL A 186 0.70 8.48 2.77
C VAL A 186 -0.29 9.26 1.93
N HIS A 187 -1.36 8.60 1.46
CA HIS A 187 -2.41 9.22 0.66
C HIS A 187 -3.13 10.34 1.40
N SER A 188 -3.40 10.17 2.68
CA SER A 188 -4.04 11.20 3.51
C SER A 188 -3.12 12.41 3.72
N ILE A 189 -1.80 12.20 3.80
CA ILE A 189 -0.84 13.31 3.88
C ILE A 189 -0.75 14.07 2.54
N LEU A 190 -0.86 13.39 1.39
CA LEU A 190 -0.99 14.08 0.09
C LEU A 190 -2.26 14.94 0.02
N ASP A 191 -3.34 14.50 0.66
CA ASP A 191 -4.56 15.30 0.80
C ASP A 191 -4.32 16.56 1.63
N LEU A 192 -3.60 16.44 2.75
CA LEU A 192 -3.20 17.59 3.58
C LEU A 192 -2.32 18.56 2.80
N MET A 193 -1.33 18.06 2.06
CA MET A 193 -0.47 18.88 1.17
C MET A 193 -1.27 19.64 0.10
N SER A 194 -2.45 19.13 -0.25
CA SER A 194 -3.35 19.69 -1.26
C SER A 194 -4.49 20.53 -0.67
N SER A 195 -4.59 20.64 0.65
CA SER A 195 -5.72 21.28 1.34
C SER A 195 -5.34 22.62 1.95
N GLU A 196 -6.01 23.68 1.51
CA GLU A 196 -5.80 25.05 2.03
C GLU A 196 -6.34 25.24 3.46
N ASN A 197 -7.33 24.45 3.86
CA ASN A 197 -8.14 24.71 5.06
C ASN A 197 -7.82 23.81 6.27
N PHE A 198 -6.84 22.91 6.16
CA PHE A 198 -6.47 22.05 7.29
C PHE A 198 -5.73 22.84 8.39
N ASP A 199 -6.22 22.75 9.63
CA ASP A 199 -5.59 23.32 10.81
C ASP A 199 -4.42 22.43 11.28
N THR A 200 -3.19 22.96 11.20
CA THR A 200 -1.97 22.22 11.58
C THR A 200 -1.91 21.89 13.07
N SER A 201 -2.68 22.56 13.92
CA SER A 201 -2.80 22.20 15.33
C SER A 201 -3.41 20.80 15.52
N GLU A 202 -4.16 20.31 14.52
CA GLU A 202 -4.80 19.00 14.52
C GLU A 202 -3.92 17.88 13.93
N LEU A 203 -2.71 18.19 13.47
CA LEU A 203 -1.86 17.24 12.73
C LEU A 203 -1.58 15.95 13.51
N GLY A 204 -1.23 16.06 14.79
CA GLY A 204 -0.90 14.89 15.61
C GLY A 204 -2.05 13.87 15.71
N LYS A 205 -3.29 14.35 15.92
CA LYS A 205 -4.48 13.49 15.96
C LYS A 205 -4.88 12.97 14.58
N ALA A 206 -4.69 13.77 13.51
CA ALA A 206 -4.92 13.32 12.14
C ALA A 206 -3.96 12.18 11.74
N ILE A 207 -2.67 12.30 12.04
CA ILE A 207 -1.67 11.24 11.75
C ILE A 207 -1.99 9.96 12.51
N ALA A 208 -2.38 10.05 13.79
CA ALA A 208 -2.81 8.89 14.56
C ALA A 208 -4.04 8.22 13.93
N PHE A 209 -5.03 9.01 13.53
CA PHE A 209 -6.24 8.53 12.86
C PHE A 209 -5.93 7.84 11.52
N PHE A 210 -5.02 8.38 10.71
CA PHE A 210 -4.65 7.75 9.43
C PHE A 210 -3.92 6.42 9.62
N LYS A 211 -3.10 6.28 10.67
CA LYS A 211 -2.47 4.99 11.02
C LYS A 211 -3.49 3.94 11.45
N MET A 212 -4.59 4.34 12.08
CA MET A 212 -5.70 3.41 12.35
C MET A 212 -6.38 2.99 11.05
N ALA A 213 -6.49 3.91 10.09
CA ALA A 213 -7.06 3.63 8.77
C ALA A 213 -6.18 2.69 7.93
N ASP A 214 -4.84 2.75 8.07
CA ASP A 214 -3.92 1.76 7.49
C ASP A 214 -4.28 0.34 7.96
N VAL A 215 -4.56 0.15 9.25
CA VAL A 215 -4.97 -1.17 9.81
C VAL A 215 -6.30 -1.62 9.20
N VAL A 216 -7.28 -0.71 9.14
CA VAL A 216 -8.60 -1.01 8.55
C VAL A 216 -8.49 -1.40 7.08
N ALA A 217 -7.72 -0.66 6.29
CA ALA A 217 -7.52 -0.93 4.87
C ALA A 217 -6.75 -2.24 4.64
N MET A 218 -5.71 -2.51 5.43
CA MET A 218 -4.94 -3.75 5.35
C MET A 218 -5.81 -4.97 5.67
N LEU A 219 -6.54 -4.96 6.78
CA LEU A 219 -7.45 -6.07 7.13
C LEU A 219 -8.57 -6.23 6.10
N SER A 220 -9.12 -5.12 5.57
CA SER A 220 -10.11 -5.16 4.49
C SER A 220 -9.56 -5.79 3.21
N ASN A 221 -8.32 -5.49 2.85
CA ASN A 221 -7.65 -6.13 1.71
C ASN A 221 -7.46 -7.63 1.98
N THR A 222 -6.91 -8.00 3.14
CA THR A 222 -6.65 -9.41 3.53
C THR A 222 -7.89 -10.29 3.45
N VAL A 223 -9.06 -9.83 3.93
CA VAL A 223 -10.31 -10.62 3.87
C VAL A 223 -10.66 -11.04 2.44
N ASN A 224 -10.23 -10.28 1.43
CA ASN A 224 -10.51 -10.53 0.02
C ASN A 224 -9.34 -11.17 -0.74
N THR A 225 -8.10 -11.09 -0.24
CA THR A 225 -6.91 -11.54 -0.98
C THR A 225 -6.26 -12.81 -0.45
N TRP A 226 -6.64 -13.28 0.75
CA TRP A 226 -5.94 -14.39 1.41
C TRP A 226 -5.89 -15.70 0.62
N LYS A 227 -6.91 -16.01 -0.20
CA LYS A 227 -6.93 -17.22 -1.03
C LYS A 227 -5.79 -17.22 -2.04
N ARG A 228 -5.57 -16.08 -2.71
CA ARG A 228 -4.47 -15.88 -3.64
C ARG A 228 -3.13 -15.94 -2.91
N GLU A 229 -3.05 -15.35 -1.72
CA GLU A 229 -1.84 -15.32 -0.89
C GLU A 229 -1.35 -16.74 -0.51
N ILE A 230 -2.23 -17.75 -0.49
CA ILE A 230 -1.84 -19.17 -0.34
C ILE A 230 -0.99 -19.63 -1.52
N ILE A 231 -1.43 -19.32 -2.73
CA ILE A 231 -0.72 -19.68 -3.98
C ILE A 231 0.61 -18.96 -4.06
N GLU A 232 0.63 -17.69 -3.66
CA GLU A 232 1.82 -16.84 -3.62
C GLU A 232 2.78 -17.20 -2.48
N ARG A 233 2.33 -18.03 -1.52
CA ARG A 233 3.06 -18.39 -0.30
C ARG A 233 3.47 -17.16 0.51
N ASP A 234 2.60 -16.15 0.55
CA ASP A 234 2.80 -14.95 1.37
C ASP A 234 2.41 -15.25 2.83
N TYR A 235 3.38 -15.76 3.58
CA TYR A 235 3.23 -16.06 4.99
C TYR A 235 2.95 -14.80 5.84
N SER A 236 3.23 -13.61 5.30
CA SER A 236 2.95 -12.33 5.97
C SER A 236 1.48 -11.89 5.84
N SER A 237 0.67 -12.64 5.08
CA SER A 237 -0.79 -12.57 5.13
C SER A 237 -1.30 -12.79 6.55
N PRO A 238 -2.14 -11.89 7.12
CA PRO A 238 -2.69 -12.07 8.46
C PRO A 238 -3.48 -13.38 8.64
N VAL A 239 -4.16 -13.88 7.60
CA VAL A 239 -4.88 -15.18 7.67
C VAL A 239 -3.89 -16.34 7.78
N ILE A 240 -2.87 -16.36 6.91
CA ILE A 240 -1.88 -17.44 6.88
C ILE A 240 -1.02 -17.42 8.14
N SER A 241 -0.57 -16.23 8.56
CA SER A 241 0.15 -16.04 9.82
C SER A 241 -0.64 -16.55 11.03
N LEU A 242 -1.93 -16.23 11.13
CA LEU A 242 -2.79 -16.71 12.22
C LEU A 242 -2.96 -18.23 12.19
N ALA A 243 -3.03 -18.83 11.00
CA ALA A 243 -3.13 -20.27 10.83
C ALA A 243 -1.87 -21.00 11.29
N LEU A 244 -0.70 -20.48 10.93
CA LEU A 244 0.61 -20.96 11.37
C LEU A 244 0.74 -20.83 12.89
N GLU A 245 0.37 -19.67 13.46
CA GLU A 245 0.38 -19.44 14.92
C GLU A 245 -0.51 -20.45 15.66
N LYS A 246 -1.71 -20.71 15.14
CA LYS A 246 -2.66 -21.69 15.69
C LYS A 246 -2.31 -23.14 15.38
N LYS A 247 -1.22 -23.40 14.63
CA LYS A 247 -0.79 -24.74 14.19
C LYS A 247 -1.87 -25.49 13.40
N LEU A 248 -2.67 -24.76 12.63
CA LEU A 248 -3.67 -25.33 11.72
C LEU A 248 -3.03 -25.74 10.39
N ILE A 249 -1.91 -25.11 10.06
CA ILE A 249 -1.03 -25.44 8.94
C ILE A 249 0.43 -25.32 9.40
N GLU A 250 1.32 -25.94 8.65
CA GLU A 250 2.77 -25.82 8.77
C GLU A 250 3.37 -25.33 7.43
N PHE A 251 4.59 -24.79 7.45
CA PHE A 251 5.25 -24.37 6.19
C PHE A 251 5.39 -25.51 5.17
N SER A 252 5.52 -26.75 5.63
CA SER A 252 5.65 -27.91 4.74
C SER A 252 4.35 -28.25 3.99
N ASP A 253 3.20 -27.74 4.43
CA ASP A 253 1.92 -27.90 3.75
C ASP A 253 1.93 -27.18 2.39
N PHE A 254 2.61 -26.04 2.30
CA PHE A 254 2.79 -25.28 1.06
C PHE A 254 3.70 -25.98 0.03
N GLU A 255 4.47 -26.97 0.46
CA GLU A 255 5.32 -27.78 -0.42
C GLU A 255 4.57 -29.00 -0.99
N LYS A 256 3.48 -29.42 -0.34
CA LYS A 256 2.85 -30.74 -0.56
C LYS A 256 1.39 -30.71 -1.04
N ILE A 257 0.73 -29.55 -1.14
CA ILE A 257 -0.74 -29.50 -1.24
C ILE A 257 -1.26 -28.75 -2.49
N ASN A 258 -2.37 -29.27 -3.04
CA ASN A 258 -3.34 -28.59 -3.91
C ASN A 258 -4.11 -27.53 -3.09
N ALA A 259 -4.03 -26.25 -3.50
CA ALA A 259 -4.56 -25.08 -2.79
C ALA A 259 -6.01 -25.24 -2.25
N GLU A 260 -6.84 -26.04 -2.92
CA GLU A 260 -8.24 -26.31 -2.55
C GLU A 260 -8.39 -26.84 -1.10
N ASN A 261 -7.51 -27.72 -0.63
CA ASN A 261 -7.60 -28.27 0.74
C ASN A 261 -7.22 -27.24 1.81
N MET A 262 -6.42 -26.22 1.47
CA MET A 262 -6.07 -25.16 2.44
C MET A 262 -7.19 -24.14 2.58
N GLU A 263 -7.92 -23.84 1.51
CA GLU A 263 -9.03 -22.88 1.59
C GLU A 263 -10.10 -23.28 2.60
N GLU A 264 -10.49 -24.56 2.63
CA GLU A 264 -11.48 -25.06 3.60
C GLU A 264 -10.99 -24.92 5.04
N ASN A 265 -9.72 -25.25 5.31
CA ASN A 265 -9.12 -25.17 6.65
C ASN A 265 -8.96 -23.72 7.14
N LEU A 266 -8.73 -22.78 6.23
CA LEU A 266 -8.47 -21.37 6.54
C LEU A 266 -9.74 -20.51 6.54
N SER A 267 -10.82 -20.96 5.91
CA SER A 267 -12.10 -20.25 5.86
C SER A 267 -12.61 -19.82 7.25
N PRO A 268 -12.54 -20.64 8.33
CA PRO A 268 -12.94 -20.19 9.67
C PRO A 268 -12.10 -19.03 10.22
N LEU A 269 -10.82 -18.92 9.82
CA LEU A 269 -9.94 -17.82 10.25
C LEU A 269 -10.28 -16.51 9.56
N SER A 270 -10.79 -16.55 8.33
CA SER A 270 -11.27 -15.34 7.64
C SER A 270 -12.30 -14.58 8.49
N LYS A 271 -13.17 -15.31 9.21
CA LYS A 271 -14.13 -14.71 10.13
C LYS A 271 -13.49 -14.04 11.35
N ILE A 272 -12.39 -14.60 11.86
CA ILE A 272 -11.60 -13.95 12.92
C ILE A 272 -11.02 -12.62 12.41
N ILE A 273 -10.50 -12.60 11.18
CA ILE A 273 -10.00 -11.36 10.56
C ILE A 273 -11.14 -10.35 10.36
N GLU A 274 -12.34 -10.79 9.97
CA GLU A 274 -13.51 -9.91 9.90
C GLU A 274 -13.88 -9.31 11.26
N ASP A 275 -13.83 -10.10 12.32
CA ASP A 275 -14.09 -9.61 13.68
C ASP A 275 -13.04 -8.59 14.13
N GLU A 276 -11.76 -8.82 13.82
CA GLU A 276 -10.67 -7.85 14.10
C GLU A 276 -10.81 -6.57 13.26
N LEU A 277 -11.23 -6.67 12.00
CA LEU A 277 -11.56 -5.51 11.17
C LEU A 277 -12.71 -4.70 11.79
N ASN A 278 -13.78 -5.35 12.24
CA ASN A 278 -14.91 -4.68 12.88
C ASN A 278 -14.46 -3.95 14.17
N LYS A 279 -13.59 -4.58 14.97
CA LYS A 279 -12.98 -3.93 16.15
C LYS A 279 -12.13 -2.72 15.76
N ALA A 280 -11.29 -2.84 14.74
CA ALA A 280 -10.46 -1.72 14.27
C ALA A 280 -11.30 -0.52 13.79
N ILE A 281 -12.40 -0.78 13.08
CA ILE A 281 -13.36 0.26 12.67
C ILE A 281 -14.03 0.91 13.89
N LEU A 282 -14.43 0.11 14.89
CA LEU A 282 -15.03 0.64 16.12
C LEU A 282 -14.04 1.54 16.87
N SER A 283 -12.81 1.09 17.09
CA SER A 283 -11.75 1.89 17.72
C SER A 283 -11.50 3.20 16.96
N MET A 284 -11.53 3.16 15.63
CA MET A 284 -11.36 4.36 14.80
C MET A 284 -12.52 5.35 14.95
N LYS A 285 -13.76 4.87 15.11
CA LYS A 285 -14.93 5.71 15.42
C LYS A 285 -14.83 6.33 16.81
N GLU A 286 -14.50 5.53 17.82
CA GLU A 286 -14.30 6.01 19.19
C GLU A 286 -13.18 7.06 19.27
N PHE A 287 -12.09 6.86 18.51
CA PHE A 287 -11.02 7.86 18.41
C PHE A 287 -11.54 9.18 17.79
N ALA A 288 -12.30 9.10 16.70
CA ALA A 288 -12.85 10.29 16.05
C ALA A 288 -13.79 11.09 16.98
N GLU A 289 -14.59 10.39 17.79
CA GLU A 289 -15.50 10.99 18.78
C GLU A 289 -14.72 11.63 19.93
N ASN A 290 -13.67 10.98 20.44
CA ASN A 290 -12.92 11.46 21.61
C ASN A 290 -11.94 12.61 21.30
N TYR A 291 -11.33 12.64 20.11
CA TYR A 291 -10.29 13.61 19.75
C TYR A 291 -10.79 14.76 18.86
N GLU A 292 -12.06 14.70 18.41
CA GLU A 292 -12.77 15.75 17.65
C GLU A 292 -11.91 16.42 16.57
N ILE A 293 -11.62 15.75 15.45
CA ILE A 293 -10.93 16.39 14.32
C ILE A 293 -11.94 17.25 13.55
N LYS A 294 -11.69 18.57 13.45
CA LYS A 294 -12.61 19.53 12.85
C LYS A 294 -12.27 19.90 11.41
N SER A 295 -11.01 19.74 11.03
CA SER A 295 -10.53 20.13 9.70
C SER A 295 -11.15 19.29 8.58
N PHE A 296 -11.58 18.06 8.84
CA PHE A 296 -12.24 17.19 7.86
C PHE A 296 -13.28 16.28 8.54
N ASP A 297 -14.21 15.77 7.73
CA ASP A 297 -15.29 14.88 8.13
C ASP A 297 -14.75 13.45 8.33
N THR A 298 -14.46 13.12 9.58
CA THR A 298 -13.99 11.79 10.01
C THR A 298 -15.02 10.69 9.74
N SER A 299 -16.31 10.99 9.84
CA SER A 299 -17.39 10.03 9.58
C SER A 299 -17.46 9.66 8.10
N LYS A 300 -17.35 10.66 7.21
CA LYS A 300 -17.24 10.43 5.76
C LYS A 300 -15.98 9.65 5.41
N PHE A 301 -14.84 9.96 6.04
CA PHE A 301 -13.60 9.22 5.83
C PHE A 301 -13.74 7.73 6.19
N ILE A 302 -14.25 7.42 7.39
CA ILE A 302 -14.52 6.02 7.82
C ILE A 302 -15.51 5.33 6.88
N GLY A 303 -16.58 6.04 6.50
CA GLY A 303 -17.59 5.52 5.58
C GLY A 303 -17.02 5.19 4.19
N ASN A 304 -16.07 6.00 3.70
CA ASN A 304 -15.40 5.75 2.44
C ASN A 304 -14.55 4.47 2.46
N TYR A 305 -13.77 4.22 3.52
CA TYR A 305 -13.03 2.96 3.65
C TYR A 305 -13.94 1.74 3.85
N SER A 306 -15.11 1.94 4.46
CA SER A 306 -16.14 0.89 4.53
C SER A 306 -16.72 0.55 3.14
N LYS A 307 -16.82 1.51 2.22
CA LYS A 307 -17.26 1.26 0.82
C LYS A 307 -16.21 0.50 0.01
N VAL A 308 -14.92 0.81 0.21
CA VAL A 308 -13.83 0.09 -0.48
C VAL A 308 -13.87 -1.41 -0.16
N ARG A 309 -14.27 -1.80 1.05
CA ARG A 309 -14.51 -3.21 1.40
C ARG A 309 -15.43 -3.92 0.41
N GLU A 310 -16.51 -3.26 -0.01
CA GLU A 310 -17.44 -3.83 -0.98
C GLU A 310 -16.84 -3.86 -2.39
N HIS A 311 -16.00 -2.88 -2.74
CA HIS A 311 -15.31 -2.85 -4.02
C HIS A 311 -14.22 -3.93 -4.14
N PHE A 312 -13.61 -4.34 -3.02
CA PHE A 312 -12.66 -5.46 -3.03
C PHE A 312 -13.31 -6.79 -3.47
N LYS A 313 -14.62 -6.98 -3.26
CA LYS A 313 -15.34 -8.17 -3.75
C LYS A 313 -15.40 -8.24 -5.28
N VAL A 314 -15.41 -7.09 -5.95
CA VAL A 314 -15.40 -6.99 -7.42
C VAL A 314 -13.98 -7.19 -7.96
N ARG A 315 -12.96 -7.14 -7.10
CA ARG A 315 -11.55 -7.16 -7.50
C ARG A 315 -11.10 -8.54 -8.00
N GLU A 316 -11.76 -9.64 -7.61
CA GLU A 316 -11.45 -11.01 -8.10
C GLU A 316 -11.37 -11.09 -9.63
N ALA A 317 -12.24 -10.36 -10.35
CA ALA A 317 -12.28 -10.35 -11.80
C ALA A 317 -11.02 -9.77 -12.48
N TYR A 318 -10.23 -8.95 -11.79
CA TYR A 318 -8.99 -8.37 -12.33
C TYR A 318 -7.79 -9.30 -12.23
N TRP A 319 -7.92 -10.41 -11.49
CA TRP A 319 -6.85 -11.38 -11.25
C TRP A 319 -7.01 -12.67 -12.07
N ILE A 320 -8.24 -13.01 -12.46
CA ILE A 320 -8.56 -14.26 -13.18
C ILE A 320 -8.06 -14.25 -14.65
N ASN A 321 -7.67 -13.09 -15.18
CA ASN A 321 -7.19 -12.94 -16.55
C ASN A 321 -5.66 -12.72 -16.68
N ALA A 322 -4.88 -13.05 -15.63
CA ALA A 322 -3.41 -13.01 -15.66
C ALA A 322 -2.80 -14.40 -15.84
#